data_AF-A0AA35WCC3-F1
#
_entry.id   AF-A0AA35WCC3-F1
#
_cell.length_a   1.000
_cell.length_b   1.000
_cell.length_c   1.000
_cell.angle_alpha   90.00
_cell.angle_beta   90.00
_cell.angle_gamma   90.00
#
_symmetry.space_group_name_H-M   'P 1'
#
loop_
_entity.id
_entity.type
_entity.pdbx_description
1 polymer ?
#
loop_
_entity_poly.entity_id
_entity_poly.type
_entity_poly.pdbx_seq_one_letter_code
_entity_poly.pdbx_strand_id
1 'polypeptide(L)'
;SRCPGSKPIPPSVAVTLAKLKHCPLLENEVESPLTKAVRVTAALVLRNLCRMAPSTHCQIRRHEHKLSEVALSDREAAHAITECLTCLNLSSSLSRC
;
A
#
# COMPACT_ATOMS: atom_id res chain seq x y z
N SER A 1 -36.46 -21.50 -23.71
CA SER A 1 -36.07 -21.20 -22.32
C SER A 1 -35.57 -19.76 -22.25
N ARG A 2 -36.48 -18.83 -21.99
CA ARG A 2 -36.21 -17.38 -21.98
C ARG A 2 -36.28 -16.94 -20.51
N CYS A 3 -35.14 -16.57 -19.93
CA CYS A 3 -35.04 -16.19 -18.52
C CYS A 3 -35.89 -14.94 -18.23
N PRO A 4 -36.68 -14.89 -17.13
CA PRO A 4 -37.49 -13.72 -16.82
C PRO A 4 -36.67 -12.68 -16.05
N GLY A 5 -36.70 -11.43 -16.52
CA GLY A 5 -36.64 -10.26 -15.65
C GLY A 5 -35.25 -9.69 -15.30
N SER A 6 -34.53 -9.13 -16.27
CA SER A 6 -33.65 -7.99 -15.99
C SER A 6 -34.44 -6.70 -16.21
N LYS A 7 -35.01 -6.14 -15.13
CA LYS A 7 -35.61 -4.80 -15.18
C LYS A 7 -34.53 -3.81 -15.64
N PRO A 8 -34.81 -2.90 -16.60
CA PRO A 8 -33.84 -1.89 -17.01
C PRO A 8 -33.38 -1.12 -15.79
N ILE A 9 -32.07 -1.05 -15.57
CA ILE A 9 -31.50 -0.28 -14.48
C ILE A 9 -31.95 1.17 -14.67
N PRO A 10 -32.58 1.81 -13.67
CA PRO A 10 -33.01 3.19 -13.80
C PRO A 10 -31.82 4.07 -14.21
N PRO A 11 -32.00 5.04 -15.12
CA PRO A 11 -30.89 5.88 -15.59
C PRO A 11 -30.17 6.58 -14.44
N SER A 12 -30.88 6.90 -13.35
CA SER A 12 -30.29 7.43 -12.11
C SER A 12 -29.31 6.45 -11.44
N VAL A 13 -29.61 5.16 -11.41
CA VAL A 13 -28.73 4.12 -10.85
C VAL A 13 -27.58 3.83 -11.82
N ALA A 14 -27.83 3.78 -13.13
CA ALA A 14 -26.78 3.59 -14.14
C ALA A 14 -25.77 4.75 -14.15
N VAL A 15 -26.24 6.00 -13.99
CA VAL A 15 -25.39 7.19 -13.86
C VAL A 15 -24.60 7.18 -12.55
N THR A 16 -25.24 6.81 -11.43
CA THR A 16 -24.54 6.68 -10.14
C THR A 16 -23.48 5.56 -10.19
N LEU A 17 -23.79 4.44 -10.85
CA LEU A 17 -22.88 3.31 -11.01
C LEU A 17 -21.77 3.60 -12.03
N ALA A 18 -22.03 4.44 -13.05
CA ALA A 18 -21.01 4.96 -13.96
C ALA A 18 -20.09 5.99 -13.28
N LYS A 19 -20.62 6.81 -12.37
CA LYS A 19 -19.84 7.70 -11.49
C LYS A 19 -19.00 6.94 -10.48
N LEU A 20 -19.46 5.78 -10.00
CA LEU A 20 -18.66 4.87 -9.16
C LEU A 20 -17.64 4.05 -9.97
N LYS A 21 -17.92 3.75 -11.24
CA LYS A 21 -16.97 3.10 -12.17
C LYS A 21 -15.80 4.02 -12.55
N HIS A 22 -16.02 5.33 -12.54
CA HIS A 22 -14.95 6.33 -12.62
C HIS A 22 -14.67 6.86 -11.22
N CYS A 23 -14.15 6.02 -10.33
CA CYS A 23 -13.47 6.51 -9.14
C CYS A 23 -12.10 7.06 -9.59
N PRO A 24 -11.90 8.39 -9.70
CA PRO A 24 -10.63 8.95 -10.17
C PRO A 24 -9.54 8.83 -9.11
N LEU A 25 -9.88 8.41 -7.88
CA LEU A 25 -8.96 8.27 -6.75
C LEU A 25 -7.82 7.26 -6.98
N LEU A 26 -7.83 6.50 -8.08
CA LEU A 26 -6.83 5.47 -8.34
C LEU A 26 -5.85 5.75 -9.49
N GLU A 27 -6.11 6.70 -10.39
CA GLU A 27 -5.30 6.75 -11.63
C GLU A 27 -4.61 8.06 -11.96
N ASN A 28 -4.87 9.20 -11.30
CA ASN A 28 -4.03 10.40 -11.50
C ASN A 28 -4.20 11.53 -10.47
N GLU A 29 -4.77 11.27 -9.31
CA GLU A 29 -4.83 12.29 -8.25
C GLU A 29 -3.42 12.49 -7.67
N VAL A 30 -2.87 13.68 -7.87
CA VAL A 30 -1.64 14.12 -7.21
C VAL A 30 -1.84 13.91 -5.71
N GLU A 31 -1.06 12.99 -5.13
CA GLU A 31 -1.20 12.60 -3.74
C GLU A 31 -1.25 13.82 -2.83
N SER A 32 -2.24 13.88 -1.93
CA SER A 32 -2.35 15.00 -1.01
C SER A 32 -1.06 15.14 -0.18
N PRO A 33 -0.60 16.38 0.13
CA PRO A 33 0.60 16.58 0.95
C PRO A 33 0.53 15.85 2.30
N LEU A 34 -0.67 15.72 2.88
CA LEU A 34 -0.90 14.99 4.12
C LEU A 34 -0.66 13.49 3.93
N THR A 35 -1.21 12.88 2.89
CA THR A 35 -1.01 11.45 2.59
C THR A 35 0.47 11.15 2.38
N LYS A 36 1.16 12.04 1.65
CA LYS A 36 2.61 11.95 1.42
C LYS A 36 3.39 12.01 2.73
N ALA A 37 3.08 12.98 3.59
CA ALA A 37 3.73 13.13 4.89
C ALA A 37 3.51 11.87 5.76
N VAL A 38 2.28 11.36 5.83
CA VAL A 38 1.96 10.13 6.57
C VAL A 38 2.78 8.95 6.05
N ARG A 39 2.88 8.77 4.72
CA ARG A 39 3.67 7.68 4.14
C ARG A 39 5.15 7.79 4.51
N VAL A 40 5.73 8.99 4.35
CA VAL A 40 7.14 9.22 4.66
C VAL A 40 7.41 9.00 6.15
N THR A 41 6.58 9.54 7.03
CA THR A 41 6.69 9.32 8.48
C THR A 41 6.57 7.84 8.83
N ALA A 42 5.61 7.11 8.25
CA ALA A 42 5.46 5.68 8.49
C ALA A 42 6.69 4.88 8.03
N ALA A 43 7.25 5.20 6.85
CA ALA A 43 8.47 4.56 6.35
C ALA A 43 9.67 4.79 7.28
N LEU A 44 9.83 6.00 7.80
CA LEU A 44 10.89 6.34 8.76
C LEU A 44 10.68 5.61 10.10
N VAL A 45 9.45 5.53 10.60
CA VAL A 45 9.12 4.76 11.82
C VAL A 45 9.47 3.29 11.63
N LEU A 46 9.05 2.68 10.51
CA LEU A 46 9.37 1.28 10.20
C LEU A 46 10.87 1.02 10.15
N ARG A 47 11.63 1.90 9.48
CA ARG A 47 13.08 1.85 9.43
C ARG A 47 13.70 1.94 10.84
N ASN A 48 13.20 2.83 11.69
CA ASN A 48 13.70 2.95 13.06
C ASN A 48 13.39 1.71 13.89
N LEU A 49 12.19 1.13 13.76
CA LEU A 49 11.83 -0.14 14.39
C LEU A 49 12.74 -1.29 13.92
N CYS A 50 12.94 -1.41 12.60
CA CYS A 50 13.91 -2.33 11.99
C CYS A 50 15.30 -2.23 12.67
N ARG A 51 15.80 -1.02 12.93
CA ARG A 51 17.14 -0.80 13.50
C ARG A 51 17.23 -0.96 15.01
N MET A 52 16.20 -0.54 15.74
CA MET A 52 16.26 -0.41 17.21
C MET A 52 15.57 -1.56 17.94
N ALA A 53 14.64 -2.26 17.30
CA ALA A 53 13.79 -3.27 17.92
C ALA A 53 13.78 -4.58 17.10
N PRO A 54 14.76 -5.47 17.28
CA PRO A 54 14.81 -6.75 16.56
C PRO A 54 13.55 -7.61 16.72
N SER A 55 12.83 -7.48 17.84
CA SER A 55 11.56 -8.16 18.10
C SER A 55 10.46 -7.82 17.09
N THR A 56 10.56 -6.71 16.36
CA THR A 56 9.56 -6.33 15.35
C THR A 56 9.81 -6.96 13.99
N HIS A 57 10.98 -7.58 13.76
CA HIS A 57 11.38 -8.06 12.43
C HIS A 57 10.39 -9.07 11.85
N CYS A 58 9.90 -10.01 12.66
CA CYS A 58 8.90 -10.99 12.21
C CYS A 58 7.60 -10.31 11.75
N GLN A 59 7.18 -9.24 12.41
CA GLN A 59 5.95 -8.53 12.04
C GLN A 59 6.14 -7.73 10.76
N ILE A 60 7.29 -7.11 10.59
CA ILE A 60 7.60 -6.32 9.38
C ILE A 60 7.78 -7.25 8.17
N ARG A 61 8.42 -8.42 8.34
CA ARG A 61 8.57 -9.43 7.27
C ARG A 61 7.25 -9.91 6.68
N ARG A 62 6.18 -9.99 7.47
CA ARG A 62 4.82 -10.31 6.98
C ARG A 62 4.31 -9.33 5.93
N HIS A 63 4.89 -8.14 5.85
CA HIS A 63 4.53 -7.09 4.92
C HIS A 63 5.59 -6.86 3.83
N GLU A 64 6.62 -7.72 3.74
CA GLU A 64 7.75 -7.58 2.82
C GLU A 64 7.32 -7.35 1.37
N HIS A 65 6.29 -8.05 0.88
CA HIS A 65 5.75 -7.83 -0.46
C HIS A 65 5.33 -6.37 -0.72
N LYS A 66 4.51 -5.80 0.17
CA LYS A 66 4.01 -4.42 0.05
C LYS A 66 5.13 -3.40 0.22
N LEU A 67 6.09 -3.70 1.09
CA LEU A 67 7.26 -2.87 1.28
C LEU A 67 8.13 -2.86 0.02
N SER A 68 8.32 -3.99 -0.63
CA SER A 68 9.04 -4.10 -1.90
C SER A 68 8.34 -3.32 -3.03
N GLU A 69 7.01 -3.37 -3.12
CA GLU A 69 6.26 -2.52 -4.07
C GLU A 69 6.54 -1.03 -3.85
N VAL A 70 6.60 -0.57 -2.60
CA VAL A 70 6.92 0.82 -2.27
C VAL A 70 8.39 1.15 -2.53
N ALA A 71 9.31 0.23 -2.24
CA ALA A 71 10.74 0.39 -2.49
C ALA A 71 11.08 0.50 -3.98
N LEU A 72 10.31 -0.19 -4.83
CA LEU A 72 10.47 -0.16 -6.30
C LEU A 72 9.70 1.00 -6.97
N SER A 73 8.93 1.78 -6.20
CA SER A 73 8.18 2.91 -6.74
C SER A 73 8.98 4.21 -6.70
N ASP A 74 8.60 5.20 -7.53
CA ASP A 74 9.19 6.54 -7.54
C ASP A 74 8.76 7.43 -6.35
N ARG A 75 8.28 6.81 -5.27
CA ARG A 75 7.79 7.52 -4.06
C ARG A 75 8.96 7.90 -3.17
N GLU A 76 8.88 9.03 -2.49
CA GLU A 76 9.94 9.53 -1.59
C GLU A 76 10.22 8.58 -0.41
N ALA A 77 9.24 7.75 -0.04
CA ALA A 77 9.40 6.74 0.99
C ALA A 77 10.28 5.55 0.55
N ALA A 78 10.52 5.37 -0.76
CA ALA A 78 11.20 4.21 -1.33
C ALA A 78 12.56 3.95 -0.66
N HIS A 79 13.38 4.99 -0.51
CA HIS A 79 14.70 4.87 0.11
C HIS A 79 14.65 4.33 1.55
N ALA A 80 13.75 4.88 2.38
CA ALA A 80 13.61 4.44 3.76
C ALA A 80 13.09 3.01 3.87
N ILE A 81 12.21 2.59 2.94
CA ILE A 81 11.73 1.21 2.89
C ILE A 81 12.82 0.25 2.41
N THR A 82 13.61 0.62 1.39
CA THR A 82 14.79 -0.15 0.95
C THR A 82 15.73 -0.38 2.12
N GLU A 83 16.06 0.66 2.90
CA GLU A 83 16.90 0.51 4.09
C GLU A 83 16.31 -0.47 5.12
N CYS A 84 14.99 -0.46 5.35
CA CYS A 84 14.34 -1.39 6.28
C CYS A 84 14.39 -2.83 5.72
N LEU A 85 14.09 -3.04 4.43
CA LEU A 85 14.20 -4.35 3.78
C LEU A 85 15.64 -4.90 3.82
N THR A 86 16.64 -4.05 3.55
CA THR A 86 18.06 -4.41 3.69
C THR A 86 18.39 -4.76 5.13
N CYS A 87 17.92 -3.99 6.11
CA CYS A 87 18.12 -4.27 7.53
C CYS A 87 17.53 -5.62 7.96
N LEU A 88 16.30 -5.93 7.53
CA LEU A 88 15.66 -7.22 7.79
C LEU A 88 16.50 -8.37 7.22
N ASN A 89 16.97 -8.21 5.99
CA ASN A 89 17.75 -9.24 5.28
C ASN A 89 19.17 -9.41 5.81
N LEU A 90 19.80 -8.34 6.31
CA LEU A 90 21.08 -8.43 7.03
C LEU A 90 20.92 -9.08 8.40
N SER A 91 19.77 -8.87 9.07
CA SER A 91 19.48 -9.42 10.40
C SER A 91 18.98 -10.87 10.37
N SER A 92 18.81 -11.47 9.18
CA SER A 92 18.33 -12.86 8.98
C SER A 92 19.14 -13.92 9.71
N SER A 93 20.37 -13.60 10.11
CA SER A 93 21.24 -14.52 10.85
C SER A 93 20.78 -14.77 12.30
N LEU A 94 19.87 -13.96 12.85
CA LEU A 94 19.47 -14.05 14.28
C LEU A 94 18.02 -14.49 14.52
N SER A 95 17.13 -14.36 13.52
CA SER A 95 15.71 -14.60 13.73
C SER A 95 15.07 -15.14 12.46
N ARG A 96 15.13 -16.46 12.24
CA ARG A 96 14.26 -17.13 11.27
C ARG A 96 12.85 -17.20 11.83
N CYS A 97 12.14 -16.09 11.67
CA CYS A 97 10.74 -16.14 11.29
C CYS A 97 10.67 -16.32 9.76
#